data_AF-X1PGD0-F1
#
_entry.id   AF-X1PGD0-F1
#
_cell.length_a   1.000
_cell.length_b   1.000
_cell.length_c   1.000
_cell.angle_alpha   90.00
_cell.angle_beta   90.00
_cell.angle_gamma   90.00
#
_symmetry.space_group_name_H-M   'P 1'
#
loop_
_entity.id
_entity.type
_entity.pdbx_description
1 polymer ?
#
loop_
_entity_poly.entity_id
_entity_poly.type
_entity_poly.pdbx_seq_one_letter_code
_entity_poly.pdbx_strand_id
1 'polypeptide(L)'
;YAESMELTKDDIIMLLSDDQGVGDKGSETTIEDLSKNWQENIWAGATVIVSIEGTLYARRVTSNTSTKLTFKSLPEGVKAKAKDRWALKQGLKTQFTPIEKANQHNVSVTANTNILSSEITPTNTPCLFRIMVCLNTAGVLSAMVTKSNSEQQLKLNAATNLVADSPYMFDRLSSVSRSSSNTPVTWPSSV
;
A
#
# COMPACT_ATOMS: atom_id res chain seq x y z
N TYR A 1 16.73 44.50 -2.03
CA TYR A 1 15.63 44.12 -2.92
C TYR A 1 15.46 42.62 -2.79
N ALA A 2 14.43 42.15 -2.11
CA ALA A 2 14.04 40.75 -2.19
C ALA A 2 13.24 40.60 -3.48
N GLU A 3 13.71 39.80 -4.43
CA GLU A 3 12.90 39.39 -5.57
C GLU A 3 11.68 38.65 -5.02
N SER A 4 10.49 39.18 -5.27
CA SER A 4 9.24 38.49 -5.00
C SER A 4 9.17 37.31 -5.95
N MET A 5 9.53 36.13 -5.47
CA MET A 5 9.43 34.89 -6.24
C MET A 5 7.95 34.50 -6.29
N GLU A 6 7.29 34.81 -7.41
CA GLU A 6 5.94 34.34 -7.67
C GLU A 6 6.00 32.83 -7.91
N LEU A 7 5.40 32.07 -6.99
CA LEU A 7 5.23 30.63 -7.16
C LEU A 7 4.27 30.39 -8.33
N THR A 8 4.74 29.67 -9.34
CA THR A 8 3.87 29.31 -10.46
C THR A 8 2.87 28.24 -10.02
N LYS A 9 1.76 28.11 -10.77
CA LYS A 9 0.75 27.06 -10.51
C LYS A 9 1.36 25.65 -10.54
N ASP A 10 2.38 25.45 -11.36
CA ASP A 10 3.16 24.20 -11.41
C ASP A 10 3.91 23.97 -10.10
N ASP A 11 4.53 25.02 -9.53
CA ASP A 11 5.31 24.94 -8.28
C ASP A 11 4.43 24.60 -7.08
N ILE A 12 3.22 25.17 -7.00
CA ILE A 12 2.27 24.89 -5.91
C ILE A 12 1.80 23.42 -5.93
N ILE A 13 1.57 22.87 -7.13
CA ILE A 13 1.13 21.48 -7.28
C ILE A 13 2.26 20.51 -6.95
N MET A 14 3.50 20.85 -7.31
CA MET A 14 4.68 20.07 -6.93
C MET A 14 4.92 20.06 -5.41
N LEU A 15 4.69 21.19 -4.72
CA LEU A 15 4.88 21.28 -3.26
C LEU A 15 3.88 20.45 -2.44
N LEU A 16 2.72 20.09 -3.00
CA LEU A 16 1.68 19.30 -2.31
C LEU A 16 1.55 17.87 -2.86
N SER A 17 2.59 17.39 -3.51
CA SER A 17 2.67 16.04 -4.09
C SER A 17 3.25 15.02 -3.12
N ASP A 18 2.80 13.77 -3.21
CA ASP A 18 3.36 12.65 -2.43
C ASP A 18 4.65 12.12 -3.07
N ASP A 19 4.74 12.23 -4.40
CA ASP A 19 5.94 11.95 -5.18
C ASP A 19 5.93 12.80 -6.46
N GLN A 20 7.10 13.06 -7.02
CA GLN A 20 7.27 13.88 -8.23
C GLN A 20 8.53 13.49 -8.98
N GLY A 21 8.58 13.81 -10.26
CA GLY A 21 9.72 13.49 -11.10
C GLY A 21 9.65 14.09 -12.49
N VAL A 22 10.54 13.58 -13.34
CA VAL A 22 10.71 14.03 -14.72
C VAL A 22 10.72 12.77 -15.59
N GLY A 23 9.79 12.68 -16.53
CA GLY A 23 9.69 11.50 -17.39
C GLY A 23 10.92 11.35 -18.30
N ASP A 24 11.41 10.12 -18.43
CA ASP A 24 12.43 9.76 -19.42
C ASP A 24 11.82 9.51 -20.79
N LYS A 25 10.57 9.03 -20.82
CA LYS A 25 9.74 8.83 -22.02
C LYS A 25 8.27 8.64 -21.63
N GLY A 26 7.38 8.67 -22.62
CA GLY A 26 5.95 8.52 -22.36
C GLY A 26 5.12 8.24 -23.61
N SER A 27 3.81 8.20 -23.40
CA SER A 27 2.79 8.07 -24.44
C SER A 27 1.52 8.80 -24.01
N GLU A 28 0.41 8.57 -24.70
CA GLU A 28 -0.92 9.08 -24.32
C GLU A 28 -1.40 8.47 -23.00
N THR A 29 -0.88 7.30 -22.60
CA THR A 29 -1.37 6.54 -21.43
C THR A 29 -0.28 6.20 -20.42
N THR A 30 0.97 6.59 -20.67
CA THR A 30 2.10 6.17 -19.84
C THR A 30 3.15 7.24 -19.67
N ILE A 31 3.80 7.23 -18.51
CA ILE A 31 5.09 7.89 -18.27
C ILE A 31 6.03 6.85 -17.69
N GLU A 32 7.26 6.81 -18.19
CA GLU A 32 8.34 6.02 -17.63
C GLU A 32 9.38 6.97 -17.06
N ASP A 33 9.75 6.74 -15.80
CA ASP A 33 10.76 7.45 -15.04
C ASP A 33 11.67 6.38 -14.40
N LEU A 34 12.82 6.18 -15.03
CA LEU A 34 13.82 5.16 -14.69
C LEU A 34 14.57 5.49 -13.39
N SER A 35 14.47 6.74 -12.90
CA SER A 35 15.04 7.12 -11.60
C SER A 35 14.23 6.57 -10.41
N LYS A 36 13.02 6.06 -10.67
CA LYS A 36 12.10 5.58 -9.66
C LYS A 36 12.29 4.09 -9.36
N ASN A 37 11.85 3.71 -8.16
CA ASN A 37 11.82 2.32 -7.72
C ASN A 37 10.58 2.11 -6.85
N TRP A 38 9.41 2.29 -7.46
CA TRP A 38 8.14 2.08 -6.78
C TRP A 38 7.90 0.61 -6.53
N GLN A 39 7.04 0.34 -5.57
CA GLN A 39 6.40 -0.96 -5.50
C GLN A 39 5.32 -1.03 -6.57
N GLU A 40 5.14 -2.23 -7.14
CA GLU A 40 4.10 -2.46 -8.13
C GLU A 40 2.72 -2.08 -7.56
N ASN A 41 1.96 -1.33 -8.35
CA ASN A 41 0.61 -0.85 -8.06
C ASN A 41 0.40 0.00 -6.80
N ILE A 42 1.47 0.46 -6.14
CA ILE A 42 1.37 1.38 -4.98
C ILE A 42 0.64 2.69 -5.33
N TRP A 43 0.69 3.12 -6.59
CA TRP A 43 0.04 4.33 -7.10
C TRP A 43 -1.25 4.05 -7.87
N ALA A 44 -1.72 2.80 -7.93
CA ALA A 44 -2.97 2.48 -8.59
C ALA A 44 -4.15 3.25 -7.94
N GLY A 45 -4.92 3.95 -8.76
CA GLY A 45 -6.03 4.79 -8.31
C GLY A 45 -5.64 6.21 -7.87
N ALA A 46 -4.35 6.52 -7.76
CA ALA A 46 -3.85 7.88 -7.50
C ALA A 46 -4.13 8.83 -8.67
N THR A 47 -3.98 10.13 -8.42
CA THR A 47 -3.98 11.15 -9.48
C THR A 47 -2.54 11.48 -9.85
N VAL A 48 -2.20 11.32 -11.12
CA VAL A 48 -0.99 11.90 -11.70
C VAL A 48 -1.34 13.23 -12.36
N ILE A 49 -0.54 14.24 -12.11
CA ILE A 49 -0.61 15.53 -12.79
C ILE A 49 0.65 15.64 -13.63
N VAL A 50 0.49 15.77 -14.95
CA VAL A 50 1.60 15.86 -15.91
C VAL A 50 1.63 17.26 -16.50
N SER A 51 2.79 17.93 -16.47
CA SER A 51 3.02 19.20 -17.15
C SER A 51 3.59 18.92 -18.55
N ILE A 52 2.79 19.18 -19.57
CA ILE A 52 3.15 18.99 -20.98
C ILE A 52 3.06 20.37 -21.63
N GLU A 53 4.20 20.90 -22.06
CA GLU A 53 4.29 22.22 -22.73
C GLU A 53 3.62 23.35 -21.92
N GLY A 54 3.77 23.30 -20.59
CA GLY A 54 3.19 24.29 -19.66
C GLY A 54 1.69 24.09 -19.37
N THR A 55 1.07 23.07 -19.95
CA THR A 55 -0.32 22.68 -19.65
C THR A 55 -0.35 21.50 -18.69
N LEU A 56 -1.14 21.60 -17.63
CA LEU A 56 -1.29 20.54 -16.63
C LEU A 56 -2.45 19.60 -16.97
N TYR A 57 -2.16 18.30 -17.03
CA TYR A 57 -3.14 17.24 -17.26
C TYR A 57 -3.24 16.34 -16.04
N ALA A 58 -4.37 16.37 -15.35
CA ALA A 58 -4.68 15.42 -14.29
C ALA A 58 -5.26 14.12 -14.89
N ARG A 59 -4.70 12.97 -14.53
CA ARG A 59 -5.17 11.64 -14.93
C ARG A 59 -5.19 10.68 -13.75
N ARG A 60 -6.10 9.71 -13.81
CA ARG A 60 -6.15 8.63 -12.82
C ARG A 60 -5.18 7.53 -13.24
N VAL A 61 -4.27 7.17 -12.35
CA VAL A 61 -3.35 6.04 -12.51
C VAL A 61 -4.16 4.75 -12.42
N THR A 62 -3.99 3.86 -13.39
CA THR A 62 -4.63 2.54 -13.42
C THR A 62 -3.74 1.48 -12.80
N SER A 63 -2.43 1.58 -13.04
CA SER A 63 -1.42 0.66 -12.52
C SER A 63 -0.03 1.31 -12.58
N ASN A 64 0.94 0.74 -11.86
CA ASN A 64 2.34 1.12 -12.01
C ASN A 64 3.26 -0.07 -11.80
N THR A 65 4.40 -0.08 -12.49
CA THR A 65 5.55 -0.93 -12.15
C THR A 65 6.53 -0.12 -11.29
N SER A 66 7.77 -0.60 -11.13
CA SER A 66 8.81 0.13 -10.40
C SER A 66 9.20 1.47 -11.04
N THR A 67 9.08 1.59 -12.37
CA THR A 67 9.54 2.76 -13.14
C THR A 67 8.50 3.32 -14.10
N LYS A 68 7.31 2.72 -14.20
CA LYS A 68 6.30 3.11 -15.18
C LYS A 68 4.95 3.33 -14.56
N LEU A 69 4.34 4.49 -14.82
CA LEU A 69 2.94 4.77 -14.55
C LEU A 69 2.11 4.49 -15.79
N THR A 70 0.98 3.81 -15.60
CA THR A 70 -0.09 3.69 -16.60
C THR A 70 -1.31 4.43 -16.07
N PHE A 71 -1.92 5.27 -16.90
CA PHE A 71 -3.03 6.13 -16.52
C PHE A 71 -4.06 6.25 -17.64
N LYS A 72 -5.25 6.77 -17.31
CA LYS A 72 -6.29 7.05 -18.31
C LYS A 72 -5.76 7.98 -19.41
N SER A 73 -6.11 7.70 -20.66
CA SER A 73 -5.57 8.40 -21.83
C SER A 73 -5.64 9.93 -21.71
N LEU A 74 -4.57 10.59 -22.15
CA LEU A 74 -4.53 12.02 -22.44
C LEU A 74 -5.50 12.36 -23.59
N PRO A 75 -5.86 13.65 -23.77
CA PRO A 75 -6.71 14.04 -24.90
C PRO A 75 -6.03 13.70 -26.22
N GLU A 76 -6.81 13.60 -27.29
CA GLU A 76 -6.30 13.31 -28.62
C GLU A 76 -5.15 14.25 -29.01
N GLY A 77 -4.07 13.69 -29.55
CA GLY A 77 -2.88 14.43 -29.98
C GLY A 77 -1.91 14.82 -28.86
N VAL A 78 -2.26 14.63 -27.58
CA VAL A 78 -1.40 14.97 -26.44
C VAL A 78 -0.66 13.73 -25.95
N LYS A 79 0.68 13.81 -25.90
CA LYS A 79 1.54 12.71 -25.47
C LYS A 79 2.53 13.20 -24.44
N ALA A 80 2.68 12.44 -23.37
CA ALA A 80 3.80 12.64 -22.46
C ALA A 80 5.10 12.25 -23.18
N LYS A 81 6.15 13.06 -22.98
CA LYS A 81 7.47 12.89 -23.60
C LYS A 81 8.57 13.03 -22.55
N ALA A 82 9.79 12.76 -22.98
CA ALA A 82 10.97 13.00 -22.14
C ALA A 82 10.99 14.46 -21.66
N LYS A 83 11.41 14.67 -20.41
CA LYS A 83 11.49 15.96 -19.72
C LYS A 83 10.17 16.57 -19.25
N ASP A 84 9.03 15.96 -19.55
CA ASP A 84 7.76 16.40 -18.94
C ASP A 84 7.82 16.13 -17.43
N ARG A 85 7.47 17.16 -16.65
CA ARG A 85 7.39 17.05 -15.19
C ARG A 85 6.09 16.38 -14.79
N TRP A 86 6.14 15.58 -13.75
CA TRP A 86 4.94 14.94 -13.21
C TRP A 86 4.94 14.98 -11.68
N ALA A 87 3.74 14.98 -11.13
CA ALA A 87 3.48 14.93 -9.70
C ALA A 87 2.37 13.92 -9.41
N LEU A 88 2.54 13.12 -8.36
CA LEU A 88 1.58 12.14 -7.89
C LEU A 88 0.92 12.63 -6.61
N LYS A 89 -0.37 12.37 -6.52
CA LYS A 89 -1.15 12.58 -5.31
C LYS A 89 -2.07 11.41 -5.08
N GLN A 90 -1.91 10.73 -3.96
CA GLN A 90 -2.85 9.71 -3.53
C GLN A 90 -4.21 10.36 -3.27
N GLY A 91 -5.27 9.70 -3.71
CA GLY A 91 -6.61 10.07 -3.27
C GLY A 91 -6.72 9.75 -1.78
N LEU A 92 -7.01 10.74 -0.94
CA LEU A 92 -7.25 10.57 0.50
C LEU A 92 -8.28 9.46 0.81
N LYS A 93 -9.24 9.25 -0.12
CA LYS A 93 -10.28 8.24 0.02
C LYS A 93 -9.78 6.81 -0.15
N THR A 94 -8.71 6.55 -0.91
CA THR A 94 -8.21 5.18 -1.13
C THR A 94 -7.12 4.77 -0.15
N GLN A 95 -6.39 5.72 0.43
CA GLN A 95 -5.28 5.43 1.34
C GLN A 95 -5.75 4.94 2.73
N PHE A 96 -6.96 5.32 3.15
CA PHE A 96 -7.48 5.02 4.48
C PHE A 96 -8.83 4.28 4.48
N THR A 97 -9.38 3.92 3.32
CA THR A 97 -10.58 3.07 3.30
C THR A 97 -10.15 1.63 3.55
N PRO A 98 -10.56 1.00 4.67
CA PRO A 98 -10.29 -0.41 4.90
C PRO A 98 -10.91 -1.25 3.78
N ILE A 99 -10.14 -2.21 3.26
CA ILE A 99 -10.65 -3.21 2.33
C ILE A 99 -11.05 -4.43 3.17
N GLU A 100 -12.33 -4.75 3.22
CA GLU A 100 -12.79 -5.98 3.86
C GLU A 100 -12.27 -7.19 3.09
N LYS A 101 -11.52 -8.06 3.77
CA LYS A 101 -10.94 -9.27 3.17
C LYS A 101 -11.72 -10.53 3.51
N ALA A 102 -12.41 -10.52 4.64
CA ALA A 102 -13.30 -11.58 5.08
C ALA A 102 -14.27 -11.02 6.12
N ASN A 103 -15.48 -11.55 6.14
CA ASN A 103 -16.48 -11.27 7.16
C ASN A 103 -17.16 -12.58 7.54
N GLN A 104 -16.97 -13.01 8.78
CA GLN A 104 -17.54 -14.23 9.32
C GLN A 104 -18.39 -13.83 10.53
N HIS A 105 -19.70 -13.96 10.42
CA HIS A 105 -20.63 -13.60 11.47
C HIS A 105 -21.50 -14.80 11.85
N ASN A 106 -21.52 -15.13 13.14
CA ASN A 106 -22.28 -16.26 13.69
C ASN A 106 -21.99 -17.61 12.98
N VAL A 107 -20.74 -17.81 12.58
CA VAL A 107 -20.28 -19.04 11.93
C VAL A 107 -19.60 -19.92 12.99
N SER A 108 -20.06 -21.17 13.08
CA SER A 108 -19.40 -22.17 13.93
C SER A 108 -18.07 -22.59 13.30
N VAL A 109 -17.01 -22.55 14.09
CA VAL A 109 -15.67 -23.00 13.70
C VAL A 109 -15.17 -24.02 14.70
N THR A 110 -14.43 -25.03 14.23
CA THR A 110 -13.81 -26.01 15.12
C THR A 110 -12.49 -25.45 15.66
N ALA A 111 -12.17 -25.73 16.91
CA ALA A 111 -10.88 -25.33 17.49
C ALA A 111 -9.71 -25.87 16.64
N ASN A 112 -8.62 -25.10 16.55
CA ASN A 112 -7.41 -25.44 15.78
C ASN A 112 -7.63 -25.64 14.27
N THR A 113 -8.72 -25.10 13.72
CA THR A 113 -8.95 -25.07 12.27
C THR A 113 -8.88 -23.65 11.72
N ASN A 114 -8.69 -23.52 10.42
CA ASN A 114 -8.72 -22.22 9.76
C ASN A 114 -10.13 -21.63 9.84
N ILE A 115 -10.24 -20.43 10.41
CA ILE A 115 -11.50 -19.68 10.52
C ILE A 115 -11.94 -19.16 9.14
N LEU A 116 -10.98 -18.96 8.22
CA LEU A 116 -11.23 -18.46 6.88
C LEU A 116 -11.29 -19.60 5.87
N SER A 117 -12.18 -19.47 4.88
CA SER A 117 -12.35 -20.44 3.79
C SER A 117 -11.23 -20.41 2.75
N SER A 118 -10.40 -19.35 2.76
CA SER A 118 -9.24 -19.18 1.88
C SER A 118 -8.20 -18.28 2.55
N GLU A 119 -6.96 -18.37 2.07
CA GLU A 119 -5.89 -17.46 2.48
C GLU A 119 -6.17 -16.02 2.05
N ILE A 120 -5.70 -15.05 2.83
CA ILE A 120 -5.81 -13.62 2.51
C ILE A 120 -4.43 -13.10 2.10
N THR A 121 -4.31 -12.62 0.86
CA THR A 121 -3.12 -11.92 0.38
C THR A 121 -3.27 -10.40 0.55
N PRO A 122 -2.22 -9.68 1.00
CA PRO A 122 -2.19 -8.22 0.96
C PRO A 122 -2.47 -7.71 -0.46
N THR A 123 -3.41 -6.77 -0.63
CA THR A 123 -3.62 -6.12 -1.94
C THR A 123 -2.49 -5.14 -2.25
N ASN A 124 -2.06 -4.41 -1.23
CA ASN A 124 -0.98 -3.43 -1.30
C ASN A 124 0.00 -3.77 -0.19
N THR A 125 1.27 -3.45 -0.38
CA THR A 125 2.29 -3.54 0.67
C THR A 125 3.10 -2.25 0.62
N PRO A 126 3.36 -1.56 1.74
CA PRO A 126 2.92 -1.91 3.09
C PRO A 126 1.42 -1.71 3.31
N CYS A 127 0.82 -2.51 4.19
CA CYS A 127 -0.58 -2.35 4.63
C CYS A 127 -0.75 -2.75 6.09
N LEU A 128 -1.82 -2.29 6.72
CA LEU A 128 -2.24 -2.75 8.03
C LEU A 128 -3.31 -3.83 7.87
N PHE A 129 -3.11 -5.00 8.47
CA PHE A 129 -4.18 -5.97 8.69
C PHE A 129 -4.80 -5.70 10.05
N ARG A 130 -6.11 -5.51 10.05
CA ARG A 130 -6.91 -5.41 11.26
C ARG A 130 -7.81 -6.62 11.36
N ILE A 131 -7.75 -7.32 12.49
CA ILE A 131 -8.62 -8.45 12.82
C ILE A 131 -9.52 -7.99 13.95
N MET A 132 -10.83 -8.03 13.71
CA MET A 132 -11.84 -7.83 14.74
C MET A 132 -12.52 -9.18 14.99
N VAL A 133 -12.61 -9.58 16.25
CA VAL A 133 -13.11 -10.92 16.61
C VAL A 133 -13.89 -10.87 17.90
N CYS A 134 -14.95 -11.67 17.96
CA CYS A 134 -15.67 -12.03 19.18
C CYS A 134 -15.93 -13.54 19.11
N LEU A 135 -15.50 -14.29 20.12
CA LEU A 135 -15.65 -15.74 20.19
C LEU A 135 -16.54 -16.10 21.37
N ASN A 136 -17.46 -17.04 21.21
CA ASN A 136 -18.33 -17.53 22.28
C ASN A 136 -17.63 -18.48 23.27
N THR A 137 -16.35 -18.78 23.02
CA THR A 137 -15.54 -19.71 23.81
C THR A 137 -14.17 -19.10 24.02
N ALA A 138 -13.66 -19.19 25.25
CA ALA A 138 -12.32 -18.72 25.57
C ALA A 138 -11.26 -19.57 24.85
N GLY A 139 -10.20 -18.93 24.36
CA GLY A 139 -9.13 -19.64 23.66
C GLY A 139 -8.07 -18.71 23.07
N VAL A 140 -6.98 -19.29 22.57
CA VAL A 140 -5.90 -18.53 21.93
C VAL A 140 -6.21 -18.35 20.45
N LEU A 141 -6.35 -17.10 20.02
CA LEU A 141 -6.39 -16.78 18.60
C LEU A 141 -4.97 -16.67 18.04
N SER A 142 -4.73 -17.32 16.91
CA SER A 142 -3.46 -17.25 16.19
C SER A 142 -3.70 -16.94 14.72
N ALA A 143 -2.74 -16.28 14.09
CA ALA A 143 -2.70 -16.08 12.65
C ALA A 143 -1.49 -16.84 12.08
N MET A 144 -1.69 -17.57 10.99
CA MET A 144 -0.58 -18.09 10.19
C MET A 144 -0.15 -17.01 9.19
N VAL A 145 1.13 -16.68 9.19
CA VAL A 145 1.72 -15.69 8.28
C VAL A 145 2.71 -16.41 7.39
N THR A 146 2.46 -16.35 6.08
CA THR A 146 3.35 -16.95 5.08
C THR A 146 4.15 -15.86 4.38
N LYS A 147 5.47 -16.01 4.35
CA LYS A 147 6.37 -15.13 3.59
C LYS A 147 7.41 -15.97 2.86
N SER A 148 7.44 -15.85 1.53
CA SER A 148 8.42 -16.56 0.69
C SER A 148 8.48 -18.07 0.99
N ASN A 149 7.31 -18.71 1.14
CA ASN A 149 7.13 -20.12 1.52
C ASN A 149 7.56 -20.50 2.94
N SER A 150 7.89 -19.53 3.80
CA SER A 150 8.09 -19.75 5.23
C SER A 150 6.82 -19.39 5.98
N GLU A 151 6.32 -20.32 6.78
CA GLU A 151 5.15 -20.13 7.63
C GLU A 151 5.58 -19.81 9.07
N GLN A 152 4.90 -18.84 9.66
CA GLN A 152 5.07 -18.48 11.06
C GLN A 152 3.71 -18.37 11.74
N GLN A 153 3.56 -19.03 12.88
CA GLN A 153 2.39 -18.87 13.73
C GLN A 153 2.58 -17.65 14.64
N LEU A 154 1.74 -16.65 14.46
CA LEU A 154 1.65 -15.51 15.35
C LEU A 154 0.51 -15.73 16.35
N LYS A 155 0.86 -16.02 17.61
CA LYS A 155 -0.11 -16.08 18.70
C LYS A 155 -0.48 -14.65 19.11
N LEU A 156 -1.75 -14.31 18.95
CA LEU A 156 -2.26 -12.99 19.34
C LEU A 156 -2.45 -12.94 20.86
N ASN A 157 -2.58 -11.72 21.41
CA ASN A 157 -2.75 -11.51 22.84
C ASN A 157 -1.67 -12.18 23.71
N ALA A 158 -0.41 -12.17 23.27
CA ALA A 158 0.71 -12.82 23.95
C ALA A 158 0.45 -14.30 24.30
N ALA A 159 -0.27 -15.02 23.42
CA ALA A 159 -0.69 -16.41 23.64
C ALA A 159 -1.63 -16.64 24.84
N THR A 160 -2.20 -15.57 25.42
CA THR A 160 -3.19 -15.67 26.48
C THR A 160 -4.57 -15.90 25.88
N ASN A 161 -5.38 -16.71 26.57
CA ASN A 161 -6.77 -16.94 26.19
C ASN A 161 -7.53 -15.60 26.08
N LEU A 162 -8.23 -15.44 24.96
CA LEU A 162 -9.29 -14.45 24.85
C LEU A 162 -10.43 -14.86 25.78
N VAL A 163 -11.10 -13.88 26.35
CA VAL A 163 -12.31 -14.07 27.16
C VAL A 163 -13.49 -14.31 26.21
N ALA A 164 -14.35 -15.26 26.56
CA ALA A 164 -15.57 -15.52 25.80
C ALA A 164 -16.47 -14.26 25.76
N ASP A 165 -17.22 -14.12 24.68
CA ASP A 165 -18.21 -13.06 24.44
C ASP A 165 -17.64 -11.63 24.56
N SER A 166 -16.32 -11.48 24.37
CA SER A 166 -15.61 -10.20 24.44
C SER A 166 -15.04 -9.81 23.09
N PRO A 167 -15.22 -8.55 22.64
CA PRO A 167 -14.66 -8.08 21.39
C PRO A 167 -13.16 -7.78 21.55
N TYR A 168 -12.36 -8.24 20.58
CA TYR A 168 -10.94 -7.94 20.47
C TYR A 168 -10.62 -7.33 19.11
N MET A 169 -9.61 -6.46 19.08
CA MET A 169 -9.05 -5.88 17.87
C MET A 169 -7.54 -6.06 17.87
N PHE A 170 -7.00 -6.63 16.79
CA PHE A 170 -5.56 -6.82 16.60
C PHE A 170 -5.12 -6.17 15.31
N ASP A 171 -4.03 -5.40 15.38
CA ASP A 171 -3.42 -4.74 14.24
C ASP A 171 -2.05 -5.35 13.95
N ARG A 172 -1.79 -5.68 12.68
CA ARG A 172 -0.50 -6.19 12.20
C ARG A 172 -0.05 -5.42 10.97
N LEU A 173 1.10 -4.77 11.06
CA LEU A 173 1.74 -4.13 9.90
C LEU A 173 2.35 -5.18 8.96
N SER A 174 1.78 -5.34 7.78
CA SER A 174 2.44 -6.06 6.69
C SER A 174 3.34 -5.09 5.92
N SER A 175 4.64 -5.35 5.89
CA SER A 175 5.59 -4.59 5.07
C SER A 175 6.45 -5.56 4.27
N VAL A 176 6.88 -5.13 3.08
CA VAL A 176 8.11 -5.68 2.51
C VAL A 176 9.19 -5.23 3.46
N SER A 177 9.83 -6.19 4.12
CA SER A 177 11.09 -5.91 4.79
C SER A 177 12.02 -5.26 3.76
N ARG A 178 12.37 -3.98 3.94
CA ARG A 178 13.65 -3.51 3.43
C ARG A 178 14.65 -4.44 4.11
N SER A 179 15.31 -5.30 3.33
CA SER A 179 16.31 -6.22 3.86
C SER A 179 17.49 -5.38 4.37
N SER A 180 17.44 -4.92 5.61
CA SER A 180 18.63 -4.46 6.32
C SER A 180 19.11 -5.63 7.17
N SER A 181 20.20 -6.22 6.68
CA SER A 181 21.14 -7.12 7.37
C SER A 181 20.55 -8.34 8.08
N ASN A 182 20.81 -9.49 7.46
CA ASN A 182 20.69 -10.81 8.06
C ASN A 182 21.75 -10.96 9.18
N THR A 183 21.42 -10.55 10.40
CA THR A 183 22.12 -11.01 11.61
C THR A 183 21.22 -11.99 12.35
N PRO A 184 21.66 -13.24 12.61
CA PRO A 184 20.89 -14.18 13.40
C PRO A 184 20.69 -13.63 14.81
N VAL A 185 19.44 -13.44 15.23
CA VAL A 185 19.13 -13.19 16.65
C VAL A 185 19.19 -14.55 17.35
N THR A 186 20.29 -14.80 18.03
CA THR A 186 20.41 -15.87 19.03
C THR A 186 19.72 -15.41 20.31
N TRP A 187 18.64 -16.09 20.70
CA TRP A 187 18.06 -15.93 22.02
C TRP A 187 18.82 -16.83 23.01
N PRO A 188 19.27 -16.33 24.17
CA PRO A 188 19.82 -17.20 25.20
C PRO A 188 18.70 -18.09 25.74
N SER A 189 18.90 -19.41 25.69
CA SER A 189 18.10 -20.36 26.45
C SER A 189 18.54 -20.32 27.91
N SER A 190 17.64 -19.95 28.81
CA SER A 190 17.69 -20.41 30.19
C SER A 190 16.30 -20.92 30.58
N VAL A 191 16.32 -22.04 31.30
CA VAL A 191 15.21 -22.84 31.83
C VAL A 191 14.16 -21.98 32.54
#